data_AF-A0A7R9I7N7-F1
#
_entry.id   AF-A0A7R9I7N7-F1
#
_cell.length_a   1.000
_cell.length_b   1.000
_cell.length_c   1.000
_cell.angle_alpha   90.00
_cell.angle_beta   90.00
_cell.angle_gamma   90.00
#
_symmetry.space_group_name_H-M   'P 1'
#
loop_
_entity.id
_entity.type
_entity.pdbx_description
1 polymer ?
#
loop_
_entity_poly.entity_id
_entity_poly.type
_entity_poly.pdbx_seq_one_letter_code
_entity_poly.pdbx_strand_id
1 'polypeptide(L)'
;SVRVCLTGFCSVSSESLNHLLDNPEGGNAPCLVVGGATESMYSQPGSYHVVIKRRKGFVKLALQNGASLVPVVVFGETELYHQVQRSWLRKLQEVFKKYTAAAPLVINGRGLFQSSFGLIPRQRLLTVVCE
;
A
#
# COMPACT_ATOMS: atom_id res chain seq x y z
N SER A 1 14.39 21.44 0.70
CA SER A 1 13.94 21.15 -0.68
C SER A 1 12.86 20.10 -0.67
N VAL A 2 11.59 20.52 -0.70
CA VAL A 2 10.46 19.63 -0.92
C VAL A 2 10.27 19.45 -2.41
N ARG A 3 10.44 18.21 -2.88
CA ARG A 3 10.07 17.81 -4.24
C ARG A 3 8.70 17.18 -4.18
N VAL A 4 7.68 17.98 -4.50
CA VAL A 4 6.47 17.45 -5.10
C VAL A 4 6.90 16.92 -6.47
N CYS A 5 6.95 15.59 -6.63
CA CYS A 5 7.08 15.01 -7.96
C CYS A 5 5.83 15.40 -8.75
N LEU A 6 5.99 15.73 -10.04
CA LEU A 6 4.94 16.14 -11.01
C LEU A 6 3.67 15.26 -11.07
N THR A 7 3.65 14.16 -10.31
CA THR A 7 2.62 13.15 -10.19
C THR A 7 1.86 13.16 -8.85
N GLY A 8 2.15 14.11 -7.94
CA GLY A 8 1.49 14.21 -6.62
C GLY A 8 1.96 13.19 -5.58
N PHE A 9 2.95 12.36 -5.90
CA PHE A 9 3.55 11.42 -4.95
C PHE A 9 4.71 12.07 -4.19
N CYS A 10 4.75 11.84 -2.88
CA CYS A 10 5.86 12.23 -2.02
C CYS A 10 6.53 11.00 -1.38
N SER A 11 7.78 11.18 -0.93
CA SER A 11 8.45 10.17 -0.12
C SER A 11 7.75 10.02 1.23
N VAL A 12 7.57 8.78 1.69
CA VAL A 12 7.00 8.47 3.01
C VAL A 12 8.09 8.52 4.10
N SER A 13 8.94 9.55 4.06
CA SER A 13 9.93 9.79 5.12
C SER A 13 9.32 10.65 6.22
N SER A 14 9.82 10.52 7.46
CA SER A 14 9.37 11.33 8.59
C SER A 14 9.49 12.83 8.32
N GLU A 15 10.58 13.24 7.67
CA GLU A 15 10.89 14.63 7.35
C GLU A 15 9.92 15.17 6.30
N SER A 16 9.59 14.34 5.31
CA SER A 16 8.67 14.70 4.23
C SER A 16 7.23 14.82 4.76
N LEU A 17 6.80 13.88 5.61
CA LEU A 17 5.50 13.95 6.27
C LEU A 17 5.41 15.14 7.23
N ASN A 18 6.44 15.40 8.03
CA ASN A 18 6.47 16.58 8.89
C ASN A 18 6.34 17.86 8.07
N HIS A 19 7.11 18.01 6.98
CA HIS A 19 6.98 19.21 6.15
C HIS A 19 5.60 19.36 5.51
N LEU A 20 4.91 18.26 5.18
CA LEU A 20 3.55 18.32 4.66
C LEU A 20 2.53 18.72 5.73
N LEU A 21 2.75 18.29 6.98
CA LEU A 21 1.84 18.54 8.11
C LEU A 21 2.14 19.87 8.84
N ASP A 22 3.36 20.39 8.76
CA ASP A 22 3.84 21.63 9.41
C ASP A 22 3.41 22.91 8.67
N ASN A 23 2.35 22.85 7.86
CA ASN A 23 1.82 24.05 7.19
C ASN A 23 0.74 24.73 8.06
N PRO A 24 1.04 25.89 8.70
CA PRO A 24 0.10 26.58 9.58
C PRO A 24 -1.13 27.14 8.85
N GLU A 25 -1.05 27.36 7.54
CA GLU A 25 -2.19 27.80 6.72
C GLU A 25 -3.12 26.64 6.33
N GLY A 26 -2.75 25.40 6.65
CA GLY A 26 -3.49 24.19 6.27
C GLY A 26 -3.36 23.84 4.79
N GLY A 27 -4.31 23.05 4.27
CA GLY A 27 -4.43 22.74 2.83
C GLY A 27 -3.78 21.44 2.35
N ASN A 28 -2.95 20.78 3.17
CA ASN A 28 -2.35 19.50 2.82
C ASN A 28 -3.09 18.34 3.48
N ALA A 29 -3.52 17.36 2.67
CA ALA A 29 -4.15 16.12 3.13
C ALA A 29 -3.36 14.90 2.59
N PRO A 30 -2.25 14.49 3.23
CA PRO A 30 -1.46 13.37 2.75
C PRO A 30 -2.20 12.04 2.98
N CYS A 31 -2.33 11.23 1.92
CA CYS A 31 -2.82 9.86 2.02
C CYS A 31 -1.64 8.89 2.13
N LEU A 32 -1.66 8.03 3.16
CA LEU A 32 -0.62 7.05 3.42
C LEU A 32 -1.15 5.62 3.31
N VAL A 33 -0.63 4.86 2.34
CA VAL A 33 -0.87 3.42 2.24
C VAL A 33 0.10 2.68 3.17
N VAL A 34 -0.42 2.20 4.31
CA VAL A 34 0.40 1.59 5.39
C VAL A 34 0.98 0.23 5.00
N GLY A 35 0.34 -0.46 4.05
CA GLY A 35 0.59 -1.86 3.77
C GLY A 35 1.81 -2.20 2.93
N GLY A 36 2.06 -1.40 1.89
CA GLY A 36 3.16 -1.60 0.96
C GLY A 36 3.34 -3.05 0.50
N ALA A 37 4.57 -3.41 0.14
CA ALA A 37 4.89 -4.72 -0.44
C ALA A 37 4.64 -5.92 0.51
N THR A 38 4.55 -5.69 1.84
CA THR A 38 4.37 -6.79 2.79
C THR A 38 2.92 -7.26 2.84
N GLU A 39 1.95 -6.35 2.85
CA GLU A 39 0.54 -6.72 2.78
C GLU A 39 0.20 -7.41 1.46
N SER A 40 0.75 -6.91 0.34
CA SER A 40 0.57 -7.52 -0.97
C SER A 40 1.11 -8.96 -1.06
N MET A 41 2.09 -9.34 -0.24
CA MET A 41 2.56 -10.73 -0.15
C MET A 41 1.59 -11.65 0.59
N TYR A 42 0.87 -11.15 1.58
CA TYR A 42 -0.07 -11.97 2.36
C TYR A 42 -1.47 -12.00 1.76
N SER A 43 -1.73 -11.18 0.74
CA SER A 43 -3.02 -11.07 0.05
C SER A 43 -3.51 -12.44 -0.44
N GLN A 44 -4.67 -12.86 0.07
CA GLN A 44 -5.39 -14.06 -0.34
C GLN A 44 -6.86 -13.69 -0.53
N PRO A 45 -7.55 -14.28 -1.53
CA PRO A 45 -8.98 -14.08 -1.65
C PRO A 45 -9.69 -14.43 -0.34
N GLY A 46 -10.49 -13.51 0.18
CA GLY A 46 -11.25 -13.69 1.41
C GLY A 46 -10.50 -13.44 2.72
N SER A 47 -9.20 -13.11 2.70
CA SER A 47 -8.48 -12.70 3.91
C SER A 47 -7.79 -11.34 3.75
N TYR A 48 -7.91 -10.50 4.78
CA TYR A 48 -7.24 -9.20 4.86
C TYR A 48 -6.15 -9.27 5.93
N HIS A 49 -4.91 -9.04 5.51
CA HIS A 49 -3.76 -9.03 6.39
C HIS A 49 -3.21 -7.62 6.50
N VAL A 50 -3.58 -6.92 7.58
CA VAL A 50 -3.21 -5.53 7.81
C VAL A 50 -2.01 -5.46 8.77
N VAL A 51 -0.91 -4.83 8.35
CA VAL A 51 0.38 -4.78 9.04
C VAL A 51 0.54 -3.43 9.77
N ILE A 52 -0.43 -3.08 10.63
CA ILE A 52 -0.41 -1.82 11.39
C ILE A 52 0.25 -1.97 12.76
N LYS A 53 0.20 -3.16 13.38
CA LYS A 53 0.63 -3.37 14.78
C LYS A 53 2.08 -2.91 15.06
N ARG A 54 2.97 -3.07 14.08
CA ARG A 54 4.40 -2.69 14.18
C ARG A 54 4.73 -1.32 13.58
N ARG A 55 3.84 -0.74 12.76
CA ARG A 55 4.08 0.49 11.99
C ARG A 55 3.25 1.66 12.55
N LYS A 56 3.66 2.18 13.72
CA LYS A 56 2.94 3.28 14.41
C LYS A 56 3.57 4.67 14.21
N GLY A 57 4.61 4.79 13.36
CA GLY A 57 5.34 6.04 13.17
C GLY A 57 4.49 7.20 12.65
N PHE A 58 3.57 6.92 11.72
CA PHE A 58 2.66 7.92 11.17
C PHE A 58 1.69 8.47 12.23
N VAL A 59 1.25 7.63 13.19
CA VAL A 59 0.40 8.07 14.30
C VAL A 59 1.16 9.02 15.21
N LYS A 60 2.43 8.72 15.51
CA LYS A 60 3.29 9.61 16.29
C LYS A 60 3.48 10.96 15.60
N LEU A 61 3.70 10.97 14.28
CA LEU A 61 3.85 12.19 13.50
C LEU A 61 2.56 13.02 13.48
N ALA A 62 1.39 12.38 13.30
CA ALA A 62 0.12 13.08 13.34
C ALA A 62 -0.15 13.74 14.70
N LEU A 63 0.14 13.03 15.80
CA LEU A 63 0.03 13.59 17.15
C LEU A 63 0.98 14.77 17.39
N GLN A 64 2.21 14.71 16.86
CA GLN A 64 3.19 15.79 16.98
C GLN A 64 2.78 17.07 16.23
N ASN A 65 2.09 16.93 15.09
CA ASN A 65 1.66 18.05 14.26
C ASN A 65 0.19 18.44 14.51
N GLY A 66 -0.51 17.79 15.45
CA GLY A 66 -1.93 18.05 15.72
C GLY A 66 -2.88 17.67 14.56
N ALA A 67 -2.47 16.76 13.68
CA ALA A 67 -3.25 16.36 12.52
C ALA A 67 -4.29 15.28 12.86
N SER A 68 -5.49 15.38 12.26
CA SER A 68 -6.53 14.35 12.37
C SER A 68 -6.20 13.13 11.50
N LEU A 69 -6.40 11.93 12.05
CA LEU A 69 -6.19 10.67 11.33
C LEU A 69 -7.54 10.09 10.92
N VAL A 70 -7.78 10.01 9.62
CA VAL A 70 -8.97 9.40 9.03
C VAL A 70 -8.60 8.01 8.50
N PRO A 71 -9.08 6.91 9.11
CA PRO A 71 -8.85 5.58 8.59
C PRO A 71 -9.72 5.36 7.33
N VAL A 72 -9.08 4.91 6.26
CA VAL A 72 -9.76 4.51 5.02
C VAL A 72 -9.45 3.03 4.75
N VAL A 73 -10.49 2.21 4.64
CA VAL A 73 -10.35 0.78 4.36
C VAL A 73 -11.12 0.44 3.09
N VAL A 74 -10.47 -0.29 2.19
CA VAL A 74 -11.06 -0.74 0.92
C VAL A 74 -11.27 -2.25 0.96
N PHE A 75 -12.53 -2.66 0.94
CA PHE A 75 -12.90 -4.07 0.85
C PHE A 75 -13.12 -4.47 -0.62
N GLY A 76 -12.76 -5.70 -0.95
CA GLY A 76 -12.85 -6.32 -2.28
C GLY A 76 -11.52 -6.34 -3.04
N GLU A 77 -10.50 -5.63 -2.57
CA GLU A 77 -9.21 -5.50 -3.24
C GLU A 77 -8.46 -6.84 -3.40
N THR A 78 -8.60 -7.74 -2.42
CA THR A 78 -7.92 -9.05 -2.41
C THR A 78 -8.51 -10.02 -3.44
N GLU A 79 -9.69 -9.73 -3.98
CA GLU A 79 -10.32 -10.52 -5.04
C GLU A 79 -9.96 -10.05 -6.45
N LEU A 80 -9.38 -8.86 -6.59
CA LEU A 80 -8.97 -8.30 -7.88
C LEU A 80 -7.85 -9.12 -8.51
N TYR A 81 -6.96 -9.65 -7.65
CA TYR A 81 -5.71 -10.28 -8.03
C TYR A 81 -5.49 -11.56 -7.25
N HIS A 82 -5.30 -12.67 -7.96
CA HIS A 82 -4.97 -13.93 -7.31
C HIS A 82 -3.47 -14.10 -7.25
N GLN A 83 -2.87 -14.03 -6.06
CA GLN A 83 -1.44 -14.27 -5.92
C GLN A 83 -1.14 -15.78 -5.93
N VAL A 84 -0.22 -16.20 -6.79
CA VAL A 84 0.23 -17.60 -6.80
C VAL A 84 1.16 -17.82 -5.61
N GLN A 85 0.69 -18.52 -4.60
CA GLN A 85 1.49 -18.84 -3.41
C GLN A 85 2.18 -20.20 -3.58
N ARG A 86 3.50 -20.16 -3.80
CA ARG A 86 4.36 -21.35 -3.73
C ARG A 86 5.44 -21.12 -2.69
N SER A 87 5.79 -22.16 -1.94
CA SER A 87 6.80 -22.09 -0.86
C SER A 87 8.15 -21.57 -1.35
N TRP A 88 8.58 -21.95 -2.55
CA TRP A 88 9.82 -21.44 -3.16
C TRP A 88 9.71 -19.99 -3.64
N LEU A 89 8.54 -19.57 -4.17
CA LEU A 89 8.28 -18.19 -4.57
C LEU A 89 8.28 -17.26 -3.36
N ARG A 90 7.74 -17.72 -2.22
CA ARG A 90 7.74 -16.95 -0.97
C ARG A 90 9.17 -16.72 -0.46
N LYS A 91 10.01 -17.76 -0.45
CA LYS A 91 11.44 -17.63 -0.08
C LYS A 91 12.17 -16.65 -1.00
N LEU A 92 11.93 -16.74 -2.31
CA LEU A 92 12.49 -15.82 -3.28
C LEU A 92 12.03 -14.37 -3.00
N GLN A 93 10.73 -14.15 -2.81
CA GLN A 93 10.15 -12.84 -2.48
C GLN A 93 10.72 -12.26 -1.18
N GLU A 94 10.95 -13.07 -0.15
CA GLU A 94 11.53 -12.62 1.12
C GLU A 94 13.00 -12.22 0.96
N VAL A 95 13.78 -12.98 0.17
CA VAL A 95 15.16 -12.63 -0.18
C VAL A 95 15.18 -11.34 -1.00
N PHE A 96 14.34 -11.23 -2.02
CA PHE A 96 14.22 -10.00 -2.82
C PHE A 96 13.77 -8.83 -1.94
N LYS A 97 12.77 -8.97 -1.06
CA LYS A 97 12.35 -7.90 -0.13
C LYS A 97 13.49 -7.42 0.77
N LYS A 98 14.43 -8.29 1.12
CA LYS A 98 15.59 -7.94 1.93
C LYS A 98 16.60 -7.10 1.14
N TYR A 99 16.71 -7.33 -0.16
CA TYR A 99 17.63 -6.62 -1.06
C TYR A 99 16.99 -5.42 -1.78
N THR A 100 15.68 -5.45 -2.01
CA THR A 100 14.89 -4.46 -2.75
C THR A 100 13.62 -4.11 -2.00
N ALA A 101 13.28 -2.81 -1.91
CA ALA A 101 12.02 -2.35 -1.30
C ALA A 101 10.76 -2.76 -2.10
N ALA A 102 10.94 -3.26 -3.33
CA ALA A 102 9.91 -3.82 -4.18
C ALA A 102 9.96 -5.35 -4.15
N ALA A 103 8.79 -5.97 -4.19
CA ALA A 103 8.65 -7.41 -4.29
C ALA A 103 8.12 -7.80 -5.67
N PRO A 104 8.77 -8.71 -6.41
CA PRO A 104 8.18 -9.26 -7.62
C PRO A 104 7.00 -10.17 -7.23
N LEU A 105 5.78 -9.67 -7.45
CA LEU A 105 4.55 -10.41 -7.20
C LEU A 105 4.09 -11.07 -8.50
N VAL A 106 4.00 -12.40 -8.47
CA VAL A 106 3.37 -13.17 -9.56
C VAL A 106 1.87 -13.15 -9.32
N ILE A 107 1.18 -12.32 -10.10
CA ILE A 107 -0.25 -12.04 -9.95
C ILE A 107 -1.01 -12.68 -11.12
N ASN A 108 -1.96 -13.56 -10.83
CA ASN A 108 -2.95 -14.04 -11.79
C ASN A 108 -4.11 -13.02 -11.88
N GLY A 109 -3.98 -12.04 -12.77
CA GLY A 109 -5.08 -11.20 -13.26
C GLY A 109 -5.61 -11.65 -14.62
N ARG A 110 -6.21 -10.74 -15.38
CA ARG A 110 -6.58 -10.94 -16.80
C ARG A 110 -5.46 -10.40 -17.69
N GLY A 111 -5.14 -11.10 -18.78
CA GLY A 111 -4.10 -10.73 -19.74
C GLY A 111 -4.59 -10.77 -21.19
N LEU A 112 -3.90 -10.00 -22.05
CA LEU A 112 -4.16 -9.81 -23.49
C LEU A 112 -3.89 -11.06 -24.35
N PHE A 113 -3.20 -12.07 -23.81
CA PHE A 113 -2.93 -13.34 -24.48
C PHE A 113 -3.63 -14.47 -23.71
N GLN A 114 -4.39 -15.29 -24.45
CA GLN A 114 -5.53 -16.13 -24.03
C GLN A 114 -5.29 -17.23 -22.96
N SER A 115 -4.33 -17.14 -22.05
CA SER A 115 -4.26 -18.03 -20.88
C SER A 115 -3.59 -17.39 -19.65
N SER A 116 -4.44 -17.04 -18.68
CA SER A 116 -4.19 -17.08 -17.23
C SER A 116 -3.30 -16.03 -16.54
N PHE A 117 -2.42 -15.28 -17.22
CA PHE A 117 -1.53 -14.31 -16.56
C PHE A 117 -1.67 -12.90 -17.14
N GLY A 118 -1.91 -11.90 -16.28
CA GLY A 118 -1.94 -10.50 -16.72
C GLY A 118 -2.17 -9.51 -15.59
N LEU A 119 -1.90 -8.24 -15.89
CA LEU A 119 -1.94 -7.12 -14.94
C LEU A 119 -3.33 -6.47 -14.81
N ILE A 120 -4.31 -6.90 -15.62
CA ILE A 120 -5.64 -6.30 -15.60
C ILE A 120 -6.41 -6.88 -14.40
N PRO A 121 -6.99 -6.02 -13.54
CA PRO A 121 -7.77 -6.47 -12.40
C PRO A 121 -9.03 -7.21 -12.84
N ARG A 122 -9.49 -8.15 -12.02
CA ARG A 122 -10.82 -8.76 -12.20
C ARG A 122 -11.90 -7.76 -11.86
N GLN A 123 -13.02 -7.82 -12.57
CA GLN A 123 -14.20 -7.02 -12.25
C GLN A 123 -14.85 -7.57 -10.97
N ARG A 124 -14.59 -6.89 -9.86
CA ARG A 124 -15.19 -7.15 -8.55
C ARG A 124 -15.62 -5.84 -7.92
N LEU A 125 -16.63 -5.91 -7.06
CA LEU A 125 -17.11 -4.76 -6.32
C LEU A 125 -16.04 -4.33 -5.30
N LEU A 126 -15.75 -3.03 -5.27
CA LEU A 126 -14.93 -2.43 -4.22
C LEU A 126 -15.83 -1.59 -3.33
N THR A 127 -15.75 -1.84 -2.02
CA THR A 127 -16.48 -1.07 -1.01
C THR A 127 -15.47 -0.29 -0.21
N VAL A 128 -15.52 1.04 -0.32
CA VAL A 128 -14.65 1.95 0.43
C VAL A 128 -15.40 2.41 1.66
N VAL A 129 -14.79 2.26 2.83
CA VAL A 129 -15.30 2.73 4.11
C VAL A 129 -14.33 3.75 4.68
N CYS A 130 -14.83 4.95 4.96
CA CYS A 130 -14.12 6.04 5.60
C CYS A 130 -14.92 6.45 6.85
N GLU A 131 -14.23 6.69 7.96
CA GLU A 131 -14.84 7.14 9.23
C GLU A 131 -14.31 8.51 9.64
#